data_AF-A0A080Z9R3-F1
#
_entry.id   AF-A0A080Z9R3-F1
#
_cell.length_a   1.000
_cell.length_b   1.000
_cell.length_c   1.000
_cell.angle_alpha   90.00
_cell.angle_beta   90.00
_cell.angle_gamma   90.00
#
_symmetry.space_group_name_H-M   'P 1'
#
loop_
_entity.id
_entity.type
_entity.pdbx_description
1 polymer ?
#
loop_
_entity_poly.entity_id
_entity_poly.type
_entity_poly.pdbx_seq_one_letter_code
_entity_poly.pdbx_strand_id
1 'polypeptide(L)'
;MLSGRLFRSTLLLTSGLLAVAQADTNHATSNLNFDSAEERAATTSFGYKEDGASWVIDSGAGLTVKVDQGTCDIASMIWNKAELQTWQRKSHINSGLGKINTSIESLKDKTIQISCKTPGLEHTYLFRPNENVIYMGTYHTKEYEMGNLRFIARLARKPMDNPMVPECKIDNMTAIEGHDVFADSKGITASKFYSGIPFIDDKVHGVTGDAGGVFFIMSDYAYERSVGGPFFRDMNNQCTEANELTLCMFSDHTRFEDYRYGFHGPYALIFNDGKQPAVTDVDFDFFQDLNLTGFVPETKRGSWTGTITDKNGVLSNSSVVVGFSNPDAQYWVKVDSPSKPFTSPKMVPGTYNTTIYKNQLPVSSETITIAAGSAPAPAPASTEAAAPAPATNGGRRTQSVEGAKTLTVTYEPVAKPLWRIGEWDGTPAGFLNADKIHTSHPSDSRMKPWKPLNFTIGTDKDEIFPMAMFRAVNDPITINFELTKDQIGADRTLKVGIPLAQNNGRCSVTVNTKFEAKVPLSAAVKTRGVTRGVTLGKYMFYDYAIPKTALVEGTNQIKLSIVSGNKDLLGKWLSASVVFDALELV
;
A
#
# COMPACT_ATOMS: atom_id res chain seq x y z
N MET A 1 16.74 25.08 -58.83
CA MET A 1 18.00 25.84 -58.66
C MET A 1 18.89 24.98 -57.77
N LEU A 2 19.78 24.14 -58.35
CA LEU A 2 21.24 24.35 -58.48
C LEU A 2 21.89 24.82 -57.16
N SER A 3 22.97 24.25 -56.60
CA SER A 3 24.10 23.44 -57.12
C SER A 3 24.93 22.94 -55.92
N GLY A 4 25.47 21.70 -55.87
CA GLY A 4 26.86 21.30 -56.28
C GLY A 4 27.89 21.53 -55.14
N ARG A 5 28.88 20.68 -54.76
CA ARG A 5 29.72 19.63 -55.39
C ARG A 5 30.24 18.69 -54.26
N LEU A 6 30.26 17.36 -54.37
CA LEU A 6 31.25 16.44 -55.01
C LEU A 6 32.74 16.63 -54.66
N PHE A 7 33.35 15.62 -54.01
CA PHE A 7 34.58 14.97 -54.46
C PHE A 7 34.60 13.49 -54.03
N ARG A 8 34.78 12.60 -55.01
CA ARG A 8 35.12 11.17 -54.89
C ARG A 8 36.64 11.04 -55.10
N SER A 9 37.25 10.07 -54.43
CA SER A 9 38.44 9.38 -54.94
C SER A 9 38.28 7.88 -54.67
N THR A 10 38.56 7.06 -55.69
CA THR A 10 38.36 5.61 -55.72
C THR A 10 39.69 4.93 -56.07
N LEU A 11 39.90 3.75 -55.47
CA LEU A 11 40.59 2.57 -55.98
C LEU A 11 42.13 2.52 -55.98
N LEU A 12 42.69 1.48 -55.36
CA LEU A 12 43.41 0.44 -56.10
C LEU A 12 43.43 -0.88 -55.29
N LEU A 13 42.89 -1.94 -55.88
CA LEU A 13 43.17 -3.34 -55.52
C LEU A 13 44.37 -3.82 -56.34
N THR A 14 45.27 -4.59 -55.73
CA THR A 14 46.06 -5.61 -56.42
C THR A 14 46.24 -6.84 -55.52
N SER A 15 46.17 -7.99 -56.17
CA SER A 15 45.98 -9.36 -55.70
C SER A 15 47.26 -10.21 -55.76
N GLY A 16 47.26 -11.35 -55.04
CA GLY A 16 48.17 -12.50 -55.20
C GLY A 16 49.35 -12.53 -54.21
N LEU A 17 49.78 -13.64 -53.61
CA LEU A 17 49.67 -15.06 -53.94
C LEU A 17 49.83 -15.94 -52.68
N LEU A 18 49.30 -17.16 -52.79
CA LEU A 18 49.44 -18.33 -51.91
C LEU A 18 50.89 -18.73 -51.58
N ALA A 19 51.10 -19.24 -50.36
CA ALA A 19 51.97 -20.38 -50.12
C ALA A 19 51.30 -21.35 -49.13
N VAL A 20 51.09 -22.57 -49.59
CA VAL A 20 50.54 -23.74 -48.89
C VAL A 20 51.70 -24.69 -48.62
N ALA A 21 51.80 -25.22 -47.40
CA ALA A 21 52.34 -26.54 -47.03
C ALA A 21 52.49 -26.57 -45.49
N GLN A 22 52.18 -27.60 -44.73
CA GLN A 22 51.51 -28.87 -44.95
C GLN A 22 51.18 -29.38 -43.53
N ALA A 23 50.04 -30.05 -43.37
CA ALA A 23 49.68 -30.72 -42.14
C ALA A 23 50.62 -31.92 -41.88
N ASP A 24 50.92 -32.16 -40.60
CA ASP A 24 51.26 -33.50 -40.12
C ASP A 24 50.43 -33.84 -38.89
N THR A 25 49.64 -34.89 -39.06
CA THR A 25 48.78 -35.57 -38.10
C THR A 25 49.55 -36.70 -37.43
N ASN A 26 49.49 -36.82 -36.10
CA ASN A 26 49.01 -38.00 -35.36
C ASN A 26 49.56 -38.13 -33.92
N HIS A 27 48.59 -38.20 -33.00
CA HIS A 27 48.45 -39.14 -31.88
C HIS A 27 49.66 -39.61 -31.05
N ALA A 28 49.64 -39.25 -29.76
CA ALA A 28 49.83 -40.16 -28.61
C ALA A 28 49.27 -39.49 -27.34
N THR A 29 48.00 -39.74 -26.97
CA THR A 29 47.61 -40.54 -25.79
C THR A 29 48.64 -40.61 -24.66
N SER A 30 48.34 -39.94 -23.54
CA SER A 30 48.69 -40.43 -22.21
C SER A 30 47.64 -39.98 -21.18
N ASN A 31 46.71 -40.90 -20.89
CA ASN A 31 46.04 -41.20 -19.61
C ASN A 31 46.14 -40.12 -18.52
N LEU A 32 45.03 -39.49 -18.12
CA LEU A 32 44.16 -39.98 -17.04
C LEU A 32 44.94 -40.60 -15.88
N ASN A 33 45.24 -39.76 -14.88
CA ASN A 33 45.31 -40.20 -13.49
C ASN A 33 44.33 -39.35 -12.69
N PHE A 34 43.35 -40.03 -12.09
CA PHE A 34 42.54 -39.56 -10.99
C PHE A 34 43.45 -39.32 -9.78
N ASP A 35 43.43 -38.10 -9.25
CA ASP A 35 43.78 -37.68 -7.89
C ASP A 35 43.93 -36.15 -8.00
N SER A 36 43.17 -35.29 -7.36
CA SER A 36 42.35 -35.38 -6.15
C SER A 36 41.25 -34.33 -6.27
N ALA A 37 40.03 -34.70 -5.90
CA ALA A 37 38.94 -33.78 -5.63
C ALA A 37 39.29 -32.90 -4.42
N GLU A 38 40.14 -31.89 -4.59
CA GLU A 38 40.43 -30.91 -3.55
C GLU A 38 41.02 -29.61 -4.14
N GLU A 39 40.48 -29.13 -5.26
CA GLU A 39 40.62 -27.71 -5.60
C GLU A 39 39.55 -26.94 -4.84
N ARG A 40 39.91 -26.55 -3.61
CA ARG A 40 39.18 -25.68 -2.66
C ARG A 40 37.86 -25.13 -3.21
N ALA A 41 36.76 -25.70 -2.76
CA ALA A 41 35.59 -24.89 -2.46
C ALA A 41 36.08 -23.78 -1.51
N ALA A 42 36.33 -22.57 -2.02
CA ALA A 42 36.44 -21.41 -1.18
C ALA A 42 35.08 -21.30 -0.48
N THR A 43 34.99 -21.80 0.74
CA THR A 43 33.88 -21.50 1.64
C THR A 43 33.82 -19.99 1.70
N THR A 44 32.83 -19.38 1.03
CA THR A 44 32.68 -17.93 1.08
C THR A 44 32.35 -17.59 2.53
N SER A 45 33.27 -16.90 3.19
CA SER A 45 33.06 -16.43 4.55
C SER A 45 32.32 -15.11 4.48
N PHE A 46 31.33 -14.92 5.35
CA PHE A 46 30.66 -13.64 5.50
C PHE A 46 31.67 -12.49 5.62
N GLY A 47 31.44 -11.40 4.89
CA GLY A 47 32.34 -10.26 4.87
C GLY A 47 32.08 -9.32 3.70
N TYR A 48 32.89 -8.28 3.57
CA TYR A 48 32.92 -7.45 2.38
C TYR A 48 34.34 -7.22 1.89
N LYS A 49 34.44 -6.87 0.60
CA LYS A 49 35.68 -6.39 -0.03
C LYS A 49 35.37 -5.25 -0.99
N GLU A 50 36.39 -4.49 -1.33
CA GLU A 50 36.29 -3.50 -2.41
C GLU A 50 36.51 -4.17 -3.77
N ASP A 51 35.75 -3.72 -4.76
CA ASP A 51 35.91 -4.07 -6.17
C ASP A 51 35.71 -2.81 -7.03
N GLY A 52 36.82 -2.11 -7.27
CA GLY A 52 36.81 -0.80 -7.92
C GLY A 52 36.04 0.24 -7.08
N ALA A 53 35.00 0.82 -7.67
CA ALA A 53 34.15 1.84 -7.03
C ALA A 53 32.91 1.27 -6.33
N SER A 54 32.95 -0.01 -5.94
CA SER A 54 31.85 -0.70 -5.29
C SER A 54 32.35 -1.55 -4.12
N TRP A 55 31.46 -1.84 -3.18
CA TRP A 55 31.66 -2.88 -2.16
C TRP A 55 30.94 -4.15 -2.59
N VAL A 56 31.60 -5.30 -2.41
CA VAL A 56 31.03 -6.63 -2.62
C VAL A 56 30.86 -7.30 -1.28
N ILE A 57 29.62 -7.57 -0.91
CA ILE A 57 29.22 -8.18 0.36
C ILE A 57 28.86 -9.63 0.07
N ASP A 58 29.47 -10.56 0.81
CA ASP A 58 29.13 -11.98 0.79
C ASP A 58 28.40 -12.33 2.09
N SER A 59 27.24 -12.98 1.97
CA SER A 59 26.46 -13.37 3.15
C SER A 59 27.09 -14.53 3.92
N GLY A 60 27.99 -15.31 3.31
CA GLY A 60 28.44 -16.59 3.84
C GLY A 60 27.41 -17.72 3.71
N ALA A 61 26.23 -17.43 3.13
CA ALA A 61 25.12 -18.37 2.92
C ALA A 61 24.66 -18.45 1.45
N GLY A 62 25.42 -17.87 0.52
CA GLY A 62 25.23 -17.99 -0.93
C GLY A 62 24.65 -16.76 -1.65
N LEU A 63 24.39 -15.67 -0.92
CA LEU A 63 24.05 -14.37 -1.49
C LEU A 63 25.29 -13.48 -1.59
N THR A 64 25.52 -12.89 -2.76
CA THR A 64 26.54 -11.85 -2.96
C THR A 64 25.88 -10.59 -3.49
N VAL A 65 26.17 -9.44 -2.89
CA VAL A 65 25.58 -8.14 -3.27
C VAL A 65 26.69 -7.14 -3.57
N LYS A 66 26.57 -6.41 -4.68
CA LYS A 66 27.49 -5.32 -5.03
C LYS A 66 26.79 -3.96 -4.89
N VAL A 67 27.34 -3.08 -4.06
CA VAL A 67 26.80 -1.72 -3.80
C VAL A 67 27.81 -0.69 -4.26
N ASP A 68 27.37 0.29 -5.04
CA ASP A 68 28.23 1.35 -5.56
C ASP A 68 28.54 2.43 -4.53
N GLN A 69 29.81 2.74 -4.32
CA GLN A 69 30.26 3.74 -3.35
C GLN A 69 29.87 5.17 -3.75
N GLY A 70 29.76 5.47 -5.04
CA GLY A 70 29.42 6.83 -5.49
C GLY A 70 27.93 7.18 -5.38
N THR A 71 27.07 6.16 -5.35
CA THR A 71 25.61 6.34 -5.58
C THR A 71 24.72 5.58 -4.61
N CYS A 72 25.25 4.58 -3.90
CA CYS A 72 24.50 3.63 -3.07
C CYS A 72 23.49 2.76 -3.83
N ASP A 73 23.61 2.72 -5.16
CA ASP A 73 22.84 1.79 -5.98
C ASP A 73 23.36 0.35 -5.78
N ILE A 74 22.44 -0.61 -5.72
CA ILE A 74 22.79 -2.03 -5.82
C ILE A 74 22.97 -2.37 -7.31
N ALA A 75 24.19 -2.73 -7.67
CA ALA A 75 24.63 -2.99 -9.04
C ALA A 75 24.69 -4.48 -9.41
N SER A 76 24.70 -5.37 -8.42
CA SER A 76 24.64 -6.83 -8.61
C SER A 76 24.01 -7.51 -7.39
N MET A 77 23.22 -8.55 -7.62
CA MET A 77 22.66 -9.44 -6.60
C MET A 77 22.74 -10.87 -7.11
N ILE A 78 23.75 -11.62 -6.68
CA ILE A 78 23.95 -13.02 -7.09
C ILE A 78 23.32 -13.92 -6.04
N TRP A 79 22.33 -14.71 -6.46
CA TRP A 79 21.65 -15.69 -5.62
C TRP A 79 21.43 -16.97 -6.42
N ASN A 80 21.60 -18.13 -5.78
CA ASN A 80 21.42 -19.44 -6.42
C ASN A 80 22.15 -19.56 -7.78
N LYS A 81 23.38 -19.03 -7.85
CA LYS A 81 24.24 -18.98 -9.05
C LYS A 81 23.68 -18.17 -10.22
N ALA A 82 22.67 -17.33 -10.00
CA ALA A 82 22.10 -16.43 -10.99
C ALA A 82 22.33 -14.97 -10.60
N GLU A 83 22.66 -14.12 -11.58
CA GLU A 83 22.62 -12.66 -11.43
C GLU A 83 21.16 -12.21 -11.49
N LEU A 84 20.66 -11.68 -10.37
CA LEU A 84 19.28 -11.21 -10.24
C LEU A 84 19.15 -9.72 -10.53
N GLN A 85 20.20 -8.90 -10.44
CA GLN A 85 20.11 -7.48 -10.79
C GLN A 85 20.09 -7.32 -12.32
N THR A 86 19.10 -6.60 -12.87
CA THR A 86 19.15 -6.28 -14.31
C THR A 86 20.30 -5.33 -14.63
N TRP A 87 20.97 -5.56 -15.78
CA TRP A 87 22.04 -4.70 -16.28
C TRP A 87 21.55 -3.33 -16.76
N GLN A 88 20.25 -3.18 -17.01
CA GLN A 88 19.68 -1.98 -17.62
C GLN A 88 19.49 -0.84 -16.62
N ARG A 89 19.14 -1.15 -15.37
CA ARG A 89 18.84 -0.18 -14.31
C ARG A 89 19.09 -0.79 -12.95
N LYS A 90 19.74 -0.05 -12.06
CA LYS A 90 20.11 -0.52 -10.72
C LYS A 90 18.94 -0.46 -9.73
N SER A 91 19.07 -1.17 -8.62
CA SER A 91 18.12 -1.13 -7.50
C SER A 91 18.51 -0.07 -6.49
N HIS A 92 17.55 0.72 -6.02
CA HIS A 92 17.81 1.92 -5.21
C HIS A 92 16.55 2.53 -4.58
N ILE A 93 16.76 3.59 -3.79
CA ILE A 93 15.71 4.54 -3.43
C ILE A 93 15.23 5.31 -4.68
N ASN A 94 13.91 5.37 -4.87
CA ASN A 94 13.21 6.12 -5.91
C ASN A 94 13.68 5.85 -7.35
N SER A 95 14.58 6.71 -7.85
CA SER A 95 15.19 6.66 -9.19
C SER A 95 16.72 6.77 -9.12
N GLY A 96 17.29 6.55 -7.93
CA GLY A 96 18.69 6.75 -7.60
C GLY A 96 18.89 8.04 -6.82
N LEU A 97 19.80 8.01 -5.84
CA LEU A 97 20.13 9.18 -5.01
C LEU A 97 21.12 10.13 -5.69
N GLY A 98 21.60 9.78 -6.88
CA GLY A 98 22.64 10.52 -7.59
C GLY A 98 24.01 10.31 -6.94
N LYS A 99 24.88 11.31 -7.02
CA LYS A 99 26.20 11.26 -6.37
C LYS A 99 26.08 11.66 -4.91
N ILE A 100 26.44 10.77 -4.00
CA ILE A 100 26.26 10.98 -2.56
C ILE A 100 27.50 10.57 -1.76
N ASN A 101 27.46 10.84 -0.46
CA ASN A 101 28.45 10.33 0.48
C ASN A 101 27.98 8.97 1.01
N THR A 102 28.83 7.95 0.91
CA THR A 102 28.57 6.63 1.48
C THR A 102 29.67 6.22 2.42
N SER A 103 29.35 5.41 3.43
CA SER A 103 30.32 4.75 4.31
C SER A 103 29.94 3.29 4.52
N ILE A 104 30.94 2.44 4.79
CA ILE A 104 30.76 1.04 5.18
C ILE A 104 31.51 0.78 6.49
N GLU A 105 30.92 0.00 7.39
CA GLU A 105 31.59 -0.45 8.62
C GLU A 105 31.12 -1.84 9.05
N SER A 106 31.94 -2.53 9.83
CA SER A 106 31.56 -3.75 10.55
C SER A 106 31.24 -3.40 12.01
N LEU A 107 30.04 -3.73 12.45
CA LEU A 107 29.56 -3.53 13.81
C LEU A 107 30.10 -4.61 14.76
N LYS A 108 29.84 -4.45 16.06
CA LYS A 108 30.36 -5.34 17.12
C LYS A 108 29.93 -6.79 16.97
N ASP A 109 28.71 -7.02 16.49
CA ASP A 109 28.12 -8.33 16.21
C ASP A 109 28.50 -8.89 14.82
N LYS A 110 29.43 -8.21 14.12
CA LYS A 110 29.87 -8.42 12.74
C LYS A 110 28.88 -7.96 11.67
N THR A 111 27.72 -7.41 12.02
CA THR A 111 26.80 -6.84 11.02
C THR A 111 27.53 -5.81 10.16
N ILE A 112 27.41 -5.90 8.84
CA ILE A 112 27.97 -4.91 7.92
C ILE A 112 26.92 -3.84 7.69
N GLN A 113 27.24 -2.59 7.99
CA GLN A 113 26.38 -1.44 7.76
C GLN A 113 26.93 -0.59 6.63
N ILE A 114 26.09 -0.28 5.64
CA ILE A 114 26.36 0.74 4.62
C ILE A 114 25.40 1.90 4.86
N SER A 115 25.93 3.10 5.05
CA SER A 115 25.16 4.33 5.23
C SER A 115 25.31 5.24 4.02
N CYS A 116 24.19 5.77 3.54
CA CYS A 116 24.09 6.51 2.28
C CYS A 116 23.40 7.85 2.52
N LYS A 117 24.16 8.94 2.43
CA LYS A 117 23.75 10.26 2.92
C LYS A 117 23.70 11.29 1.80
N THR A 118 22.55 11.94 1.71
CA THR A 118 22.29 13.14 0.89
C THR A 118 21.52 14.15 1.75
N PRO A 119 21.50 15.46 1.44
CA PRO A 119 20.70 16.41 2.20
C PRO A 119 19.25 15.94 2.36
N GLY A 120 18.77 15.90 3.61
CA GLY A 120 17.43 15.46 3.96
C GLY A 120 17.13 13.95 3.90
N LEU A 121 18.10 13.08 3.55
CA LEU A 121 17.87 11.62 3.51
C LEU A 121 19.12 10.81 3.88
N GLU A 122 18.92 9.81 4.74
CA GLU A 122 19.90 8.77 5.08
C GLU A 122 19.27 7.38 4.87
N HIS A 123 19.81 6.63 3.91
CA HIS A 123 19.43 5.24 3.66
C HIS A 123 20.51 4.30 4.19
N THR A 124 20.09 3.18 4.77
CA THR A 124 21.00 2.20 5.37
C THR A 124 20.73 0.81 4.81
N TYR A 125 21.78 0.11 4.40
CA TYR A 125 21.78 -1.34 4.19
C TYR A 125 22.51 -2.05 5.34
N LEU A 126 21.98 -3.17 5.80
CA LEU A 126 22.56 -3.99 6.86
C LEU A 126 22.60 -5.45 6.40
N PHE A 127 23.73 -6.12 6.61
CA PHE A 127 23.95 -7.52 6.25
C PHE A 127 24.49 -8.28 7.47
N ARG A 128 23.91 -9.46 7.75
CA ARG A 128 24.28 -10.29 8.92
C ARG A 128 24.95 -11.60 8.51
N PRO A 129 25.83 -12.17 9.36
CA PRO A 129 26.50 -13.43 9.05
C PRO A 129 25.54 -14.58 8.78
N ASN A 130 25.72 -15.24 7.63
CA ASN A 130 24.98 -16.41 7.18
C ASN A 130 23.48 -16.17 6.93
N GLU A 131 23.08 -14.93 6.65
CA GLU A 131 21.71 -14.57 6.28
C GLU A 131 21.65 -14.06 4.85
N ASN A 132 20.78 -14.64 4.01
CA ASN A 132 20.55 -14.18 2.64
C ASN A 132 19.50 -13.05 2.63
N VAL A 133 19.80 -11.98 3.37
CA VAL A 133 18.87 -10.88 3.65
C VAL A 133 19.60 -9.54 3.52
N ILE A 134 18.94 -8.57 2.90
CA ILE A 134 19.33 -7.16 2.93
C ILE A 134 18.35 -6.43 3.84
N TYR A 135 18.77 -6.09 5.05
CA TYR A 135 17.97 -5.27 5.96
C TYR A 135 18.14 -3.79 5.61
N MET A 136 17.04 -3.04 5.70
CA MET A 136 16.99 -1.65 5.24
C MET A 136 16.20 -0.74 6.17
N GLY A 137 16.60 0.52 6.17
CA GLY A 137 15.92 1.62 6.84
C GLY A 137 16.19 2.93 6.12
N THR A 138 15.25 3.86 6.14
CA THR A 138 15.41 5.16 5.46
C THR A 138 14.92 6.29 6.34
N TYR A 139 15.85 7.10 6.84
CA TYR A 139 15.54 8.36 7.50
C TYR A 139 15.36 9.46 6.46
N HIS A 140 14.31 10.26 6.59
CA HIS A 140 14.14 11.46 5.76
C HIS A 140 13.58 12.64 6.56
N THR A 141 13.86 13.84 6.07
CA THR A 141 13.34 15.11 6.59
C THR A 141 12.63 15.88 5.49
N LYS A 142 12.04 17.02 5.85
CA LYS A 142 11.37 17.93 4.91
C LYS A 142 12.32 18.51 3.85
N GLU A 143 13.63 18.46 4.06
CA GLU A 143 14.61 18.89 3.04
C GLU A 143 14.60 17.96 1.81
N TYR A 144 14.13 16.72 1.96
CA TYR A 144 13.95 15.74 0.89
C TYR A 144 12.45 15.50 0.62
N GLU A 145 11.70 16.57 0.29
CA GLU A 145 10.27 16.45 0.00
C GLU A 145 10.06 15.98 -1.45
N MET A 146 9.55 14.76 -1.60
CA MET A 146 9.15 14.16 -2.86
C MET A 146 7.73 13.62 -2.77
N GLY A 147 7.02 13.54 -3.90
CA GLY A 147 5.68 12.92 -3.96
C GLY A 147 5.66 11.40 -3.71
N ASN A 148 6.82 10.78 -3.48
CA ASN A 148 7.00 9.34 -3.25
C ASN A 148 8.37 9.07 -2.63
N LEU A 149 8.40 8.18 -1.63
CA LEU A 149 9.61 7.51 -1.18
C LEU A 149 9.40 6.00 -1.27
N ARG A 150 10.23 5.33 -2.06
CA ARG A 150 10.19 3.88 -2.24
C ARG A 150 11.59 3.31 -2.37
N PHE A 151 11.73 2.03 -2.04
CA PHE A 151 12.83 1.21 -2.54
C PHE A 151 12.34 0.37 -3.70
N ILE A 152 13.13 0.26 -4.77
CA ILE A 152 12.80 -0.56 -5.94
C ILE A 152 13.95 -1.53 -6.23
N ALA A 153 13.66 -2.83 -6.11
CA ALA A 153 14.51 -3.92 -6.56
C ALA A 153 14.19 -4.27 -8.02
N ARG A 154 15.12 -3.97 -8.93
CA ARG A 154 14.95 -4.20 -10.38
C ARG A 154 15.58 -5.53 -10.77
N LEU A 155 14.76 -6.57 -10.74
CA LEU A 155 15.22 -7.93 -10.93
C LEU A 155 15.22 -8.32 -12.42
N ALA A 156 16.22 -9.09 -12.85
CA ALA A 156 16.31 -9.59 -14.21
C ALA A 156 15.15 -10.56 -14.50
N ARG A 157 14.47 -10.37 -15.63
CA ARG A 157 13.24 -11.13 -15.98
C ARG A 157 13.48 -12.63 -16.18
N LYS A 158 14.69 -13.05 -16.57
CA LYS A 158 14.98 -14.47 -16.83
C LYS A 158 15.02 -15.31 -15.54
N PRO A 159 15.84 -14.97 -14.53
CA PRO A 159 15.84 -15.73 -13.28
C PRO A 159 14.64 -15.45 -12.36
N MET A 160 13.95 -14.32 -12.56
CA MET A 160 12.78 -13.87 -11.77
C MET A 160 11.59 -13.56 -12.69
N ASP A 161 11.05 -14.58 -13.35
CA ASP A 161 10.08 -14.45 -14.43
C ASP A 161 8.62 -14.35 -13.95
N ASN A 162 8.33 -14.84 -12.74
CA ASN A 162 6.98 -14.83 -12.17
C ASN A 162 6.68 -13.49 -11.48
N PRO A 163 5.72 -12.70 -12.01
CA PRO A 163 5.24 -11.51 -11.31
C PRO A 163 4.48 -11.89 -10.04
N MET A 164 4.25 -10.91 -9.17
CA MET A 164 3.39 -11.13 -7.99
C MET A 164 1.94 -11.42 -8.39
N VAL A 165 1.42 -10.70 -9.39
CA VAL A 165 0.09 -10.91 -9.98
C VAL A 165 0.15 -10.69 -11.49
N PRO A 166 -0.67 -11.38 -12.31
CA PRO A 166 -0.69 -11.16 -13.76
C PRO A 166 -0.95 -9.70 -14.17
N GLU A 167 -1.76 -8.99 -13.38
CA GLU A 167 -2.23 -7.62 -13.65
C GLU A 167 -1.14 -6.54 -13.50
N CYS A 168 0.09 -6.88 -13.12
CA CYS A 168 1.23 -5.97 -13.14
C CYS A 168 2.16 -6.15 -14.37
N LYS A 169 1.86 -7.12 -15.23
CA LYS A 169 2.64 -7.43 -16.44
C LYS A 169 2.15 -6.60 -17.63
N ILE A 170 3.04 -5.77 -18.18
CA ILE A 170 2.70 -4.82 -19.26
C ILE A 170 3.38 -5.15 -20.61
N ASP A 171 3.96 -6.34 -20.73
CA ASP A 171 4.60 -6.81 -21.95
C ASP A 171 3.63 -6.72 -23.15
N ASN A 172 4.05 -6.06 -24.23
CA ASN A 172 3.26 -5.84 -25.45
C ASN A 172 1.93 -5.09 -25.26
N MET A 173 1.80 -4.31 -24.17
CA MET A 173 0.63 -3.47 -23.93
C MET A 173 0.88 -2.00 -24.30
N THR A 174 -0.20 -1.25 -24.51
CA THR A 174 -0.16 0.19 -24.81
C THR A 174 -0.67 0.98 -23.62
N ALA A 175 -0.02 2.10 -23.28
CA ALA A 175 -0.49 2.99 -22.24
C ALA A 175 -1.86 3.60 -22.62
N ILE A 176 -2.84 3.51 -21.72
CA ILE A 176 -4.19 4.07 -21.91
C ILE A 176 -4.50 5.22 -20.95
N GLU A 177 -3.74 5.36 -19.87
CA GLU A 177 -3.85 6.48 -18.94
C GLU A 177 -2.47 6.82 -18.36
N GLY A 178 -1.99 8.03 -18.65
CA GLY A 178 -0.65 8.46 -18.26
C GLY A 178 0.43 7.51 -18.79
N HIS A 179 1.32 7.08 -17.88
CA HIS A 179 2.40 6.12 -18.17
C HIS A 179 2.37 4.93 -17.20
N ASP A 180 1.22 4.67 -16.57
CA ASP A 180 1.11 3.68 -15.49
C ASP A 180 -0.12 2.77 -15.57
N VAL A 181 -1.04 2.99 -16.52
CA VAL A 181 -2.12 2.05 -16.85
C VAL A 181 -2.02 1.67 -18.31
N PHE A 182 -2.04 0.37 -18.57
CA PHE A 182 -1.82 -0.22 -19.88
C PHE A 182 -2.98 -1.14 -20.25
N ALA A 183 -3.18 -1.37 -21.53
CA ALA A 183 -4.10 -2.37 -22.04
C ALA A 183 -3.50 -3.15 -23.20
N ASP A 184 -3.88 -4.42 -23.31
CA ASP A 184 -3.63 -5.22 -24.50
C ASP A 184 -4.67 -4.93 -25.62
N SER A 185 -4.50 -5.59 -26.77
CA SER A 185 -5.42 -5.47 -27.91
C SER A 185 -6.86 -5.96 -27.63
N LYS A 186 -7.08 -6.72 -26.55
CA LYS A 186 -8.39 -7.22 -26.12
C LYS A 186 -9.03 -6.30 -25.07
N GLY A 187 -8.33 -5.24 -24.64
CA GLY A 187 -8.79 -4.34 -23.59
C GLY A 187 -8.68 -4.94 -22.19
N ILE A 188 -7.82 -5.95 -21.98
CA ILE A 188 -7.42 -6.40 -20.65
C ILE A 188 -6.36 -5.43 -20.13
N THR A 189 -6.58 -4.91 -18.93
CA THR A 189 -5.77 -3.83 -18.37
C THR A 189 -4.78 -4.34 -17.34
N ALA A 190 -3.65 -3.66 -17.27
CA ALA A 190 -2.58 -3.93 -16.32
C ALA A 190 -1.99 -2.63 -15.77
N SER A 191 -1.54 -2.66 -14.54
CA SER A 191 -0.92 -1.54 -13.86
C SER A 191 -0.14 -2.02 -12.65
N LYS A 192 0.97 -1.34 -12.36
CA LYS A 192 1.70 -1.52 -11.10
C LYS A 192 0.83 -1.36 -9.85
N PHE A 193 -0.23 -0.54 -9.91
CA PHE A 193 -1.13 -0.29 -8.78
C PHE A 193 -2.03 -1.50 -8.44
N TYR A 194 -2.27 -2.39 -9.40
CA TYR A 194 -3.07 -3.60 -9.21
C TYR A 194 -2.37 -4.67 -8.38
N SER A 195 -1.08 -4.50 -8.15
CA SER A 195 -0.29 -5.31 -7.23
C SER A 195 -0.47 -4.92 -5.75
N GLY A 196 -1.08 -3.76 -5.46
CA GLY A 196 -1.11 -3.24 -4.09
C GLY A 196 -1.91 -4.07 -3.11
N ILE A 197 -1.39 -4.19 -1.90
CA ILE A 197 -2.02 -4.85 -0.76
C ILE A 197 -2.27 -3.77 0.31
N PRO A 198 -3.42 -3.79 1.03
CA PRO A 198 -3.61 -2.90 2.17
C PRO A 198 -2.48 -3.05 3.20
N PHE A 199 -1.90 -1.95 3.70
CA PHE A 199 -0.73 -1.97 4.58
C PHE A 199 -0.94 -2.78 5.87
N ILE A 200 -2.17 -2.92 6.35
CA ILE A 200 -2.51 -3.80 7.48
C ILE A 200 -2.24 -5.28 7.19
N ASP A 201 -2.39 -5.69 5.93
CA ASP A 201 -2.22 -7.07 5.45
C ASP A 201 -0.88 -7.27 4.73
N ASP A 202 -0.26 -6.19 4.26
CA ASP A 202 1.00 -6.21 3.51
C ASP A 202 2.20 -6.38 4.46
N LYS A 203 2.39 -7.60 4.95
CA LYS A 203 3.51 -8.00 5.82
C LYS A 203 4.65 -8.66 5.05
N VAL A 204 4.31 -9.31 3.94
CA VAL A 204 5.26 -9.98 3.04
C VAL A 204 4.71 -9.86 1.62
N HIS A 205 5.54 -9.40 0.69
CA HIS A 205 5.23 -9.44 -0.74
C HIS A 205 6.50 -9.65 -1.57
N GLY A 206 6.39 -10.30 -2.72
CA GLY A 206 7.59 -10.66 -3.49
C GLY A 206 7.29 -11.28 -4.83
N VAL A 207 8.37 -11.70 -5.49
CA VAL A 207 8.36 -12.32 -6.81
C VAL A 207 9.25 -13.55 -6.81
N THR A 208 8.99 -14.45 -7.76
CA THR A 208 9.69 -15.74 -7.85
C THR A 208 10.19 -15.99 -9.27
N GLY A 209 10.95 -17.07 -9.45
CA GLY A 209 11.37 -17.59 -10.75
C GLY A 209 12.32 -18.77 -10.59
N ASP A 210 13.02 -19.13 -11.65
CA ASP A 210 13.96 -20.26 -11.68
C ASP A 210 15.07 -20.16 -10.61
N ALA A 211 15.45 -18.94 -10.20
CA ALA A 211 16.48 -18.74 -9.18
C ALA A 211 15.96 -18.88 -7.74
N GLY A 212 14.64 -18.94 -7.52
CA GLY A 212 14.01 -18.97 -6.20
C GLY A 212 13.08 -17.78 -5.97
N GLY A 213 13.11 -17.19 -4.77
CA GLY A 213 12.22 -16.11 -4.38
C GLY A 213 12.96 -14.89 -3.83
N VAL A 214 12.41 -13.71 -4.10
CA VAL A 214 12.85 -12.42 -3.53
C VAL A 214 11.64 -11.72 -2.95
N PHE A 215 11.63 -11.47 -1.64
CA PHE A 215 10.48 -10.93 -0.93
C PHE A 215 10.88 -9.75 -0.04
N PHE A 216 10.05 -8.71 -0.04
CA PHE A 216 10.04 -7.75 1.05
C PHE A 216 9.34 -8.35 2.27
N ILE A 217 9.92 -8.13 3.44
CA ILE A 217 9.31 -8.38 4.73
C ILE A 217 9.30 -7.08 5.51
N MET A 218 8.13 -6.72 6.02
CA MET A 218 7.89 -5.49 6.78
C MET A 218 7.88 -5.82 8.27
N SER A 219 8.71 -5.12 9.05
CA SER A 219 8.61 -5.16 10.52
C SER A 219 7.28 -4.55 10.99
N ASP A 220 6.97 -4.72 12.28
CA ASP A 220 5.81 -4.07 12.90
C ASP A 220 5.83 -2.53 12.84
N TYR A 221 7.01 -1.94 12.62
CA TYR A 221 7.21 -0.50 12.53
C TYR A 221 7.36 0.01 11.09
N ALA A 222 7.37 -0.88 10.09
CA ALA A 222 7.70 -0.52 8.71
C ALA A 222 6.85 0.62 8.14
N TYR A 223 5.57 0.66 8.52
CA TYR A 223 4.62 1.68 8.08
C TYR A 223 4.37 2.80 9.09
N GLU A 224 5.14 2.89 10.17
CA GLU A 224 4.88 3.86 11.24
C GLU A 224 4.98 5.31 10.73
N ARG A 225 5.87 5.56 9.76
CA ARG A 225 6.05 6.87 9.10
C ARG A 225 5.39 6.94 7.73
N SER A 226 4.65 5.92 7.32
CA SER A 226 3.86 5.95 6.09
C SER A 226 2.65 6.87 6.23
N VAL A 227 1.85 6.94 5.17
CA VAL A 227 0.60 7.72 5.11
C VAL A 227 -0.58 6.86 4.64
N GLY A 228 -1.79 7.32 4.92
CA GLY A 228 -3.07 6.76 4.49
C GLY A 228 -3.73 5.79 5.47
N GLY A 229 -3.09 5.47 6.61
CA GLY A 229 -3.63 4.55 7.61
C GLY A 229 -3.59 3.07 7.18
N PRO A 230 -4.29 2.19 7.92
CA PRO A 230 -4.17 0.73 7.78
C PRO A 230 -4.62 0.20 6.42
N PHE A 231 -5.57 0.85 5.77
CA PHE A 231 -6.20 0.35 4.54
C PHE A 231 -5.54 0.91 3.27
N PHE A 232 -4.56 1.81 3.42
CA PHE A 232 -3.81 2.35 2.30
C PHE A 232 -3.08 1.23 1.57
N ARG A 233 -2.98 1.35 0.25
CA ARG A 233 -2.30 0.38 -0.62
C ARG A 233 -1.51 1.12 -1.69
N ASP A 234 -0.36 0.57 -2.07
CA ASP A 234 0.51 1.18 -3.06
C ASP A 234 1.10 0.14 -4.02
N MET A 235 1.97 0.54 -4.96
CA MET A 235 2.59 -0.38 -5.91
C MET A 235 3.61 -1.29 -5.22
N ASN A 236 3.45 -2.60 -5.43
CA ASN A 236 4.36 -3.63 -4.93
C ASN A 236 5.16 -4.28 -6.06
N ASN A 237 4.62 -4.35 -7.28
CA ASN A 237 5.29 -4.96 -8.42
C ASN A 237 4.88 -4.38 -9.77
N GLN A 238 5.82 -4.36 -10.74
CA GLN A 238 5.56 -4.14 -12.16
C GLN A 238 6.54 -4.96 -13.00
N CYS A 239 6.06 -5.60 -14.06
CA CYS A 239 6.95 -6.24 -15.03
C CYS A 239 7.11 -5.35 -16.27
N THR A 240 8.31 -4.81 -16.42
CA THR A 240 8.80 -4.04 -17.57
C THR A 240 9.94 -4.83 -18.24
N GLU A 241 11.01 -4.15 -18.66
CA GLU A 241 12.30 -4.79 -18.95
C GLU A 241 12.91 -5.51 -17.72
N ALA A 242 12.43 -5.20 -16.51
CA ALA A 242 12.77 -5.85 -15.25
C ALA A 242 11.50 -6.34 -14.52
N ASN A 243 11.64 -7.32 -13.63
CA ASN A 243 10.63 -7.62 -12.63
C ASN A 243 10.87 -6.66 -11.46
N GLU A 244 10.19 -5.51 -11.48
CA GLU A 244 10.40 -4.41 -10.55
C GLU A 244 9.60 -4.65 -9.26
N LEU A 245 10.25 -5.19 -8.24
CA LEU A 245 9.69 -5.38 -6.90
C LEU A 245 9.89 -4.09 -6.09
N THR A 246 8.84 -3.55 -5.49
CA THR A 246 8.84 -2.21 -4.89
C THR A 246 8.22 -2.23 -3.50
N LEU A 247 8.83 -1.51 -2.55
CA LEU A 247 8.19 -1.12 -1.30
C LEU A 247 8.05 0.40 -1.29
N CYS A 248 6.81 0.90 -1.36
CA CYS A 248 6.51 2.32 -1.16
C CYS A 248 6.37 2.62 0.33
N MET A 249 7.31 3.39 0.88
CA MET A 249 7.25 3.89 2.25
C MET A 249 6.18 4.97 2.39
N PHE A 250 6.04 5.85 1.41
CA PHE A 250 4.88 6.73 1.27
C PHE A 250 4.73 7.23 -0.17
N SER A 251 3.56 7.75 -0.50
CA SER A 251 3.33 8.40 -1.80
C SER A 251 2.18 9.40 -1.77
N ASP A 252 2.04 10.16 -2.86
CA ASP A 252 0.86 10.96 -3.17
C ASP A 252 -0.29 10.13 -3.77
N HIS A 253 -0.18 8.80 -3.87
CA HIS A 253 -1.22 7.98 -4.46
C HIS A 253 -2.45 7.96 -3.56
N THR A 254 -3.50 8.71 -3.90
CA THR A 254 -4.69 8.92 -3.06
C THR A 254 -4.44 9.47 -1.65
N ARG A 255 -3.29 10.12 -1.42
CA ARG A 255 -2.97 10.70 -0.11
C ARG A 255 -4.00 11.76 0.32
N PHE A 256 -4.44 11.67 1.58
CA PHE A 256 -5.39 12.60 2.22
C PHE A 256 -4.91 13.14 3.57
N GLU A 257 -3.66 12.89 3.93
CA GLU A 257 -2.99 13.43 5.12
C GLU A 257 -1.59 13.94 4.78
N ASP A 258 -0.98 14.71 5.69
CA ASP A 258 0.38 15.22 5.53
C ASP A 258 1.43 14.11 5.65
N TYR A 259 2.61 14.32 5.06
CA TYR A 259 3.71 13.37 5.20
C TYR A 259 4.21 13.33 6.64
N ARG A 260 4.61 12.14 7.08
CA ARG A 260 5.32 11.94 8.35
C ARG A 260 6.81 11.85 8.06
N TYR A 261 7.61 12.59 8.82
CA TYR A 261 9.07 12.60 8.69
C TYR A 261 9.74 11.66 9.70
N GLY A 262 11.00 11.31 9.45
CA GLY A 262 11.76 10.40 10.31
C GLY A 262 12.13 9.10 9.61
N PHE A 263 12.31 8.05 10.41
CA PHE A 263 12.80 6.74 9.98
C PHE A 263 11.67 5.85 9.47
N HIS A 264 11.73 5.44 8.20
CA HIS A 264 10.89 4.43 7.58
C HIS A 264 11.54 3.06 7.64
N GLY A 265 10.74 2.03 7.94
CA GLY A 265 11.23 0.69 8.25
C GLY A 265 11.25 0.40 9.75
N PRO A 266 11.96 -0.65 10.20
CA PRO A 266 12.77 -1.55 9.39
C PRO A 266 11.99 -2.37 8.37
N TYR A 267 12.61 -2.68 7.25
CA TYR A 267 12.12 -3.67 6.27
C TYR A 267 13.31 -4.47 5.73
N ALA A 268 13.05 -5.65 5.18
CA ALA A 268 14.09 -6.56 4.71
C ALA A 268 13.76 -7.07 3.31
N LEU A 269 14.79 -7.31 2.50
CA LEU A 269 14.69 -8.05 1.23
C LEU A 269 15.36 -9.41 1.42
N ILE A 270 14.57 -10.47 1.49
CA ILE A 270 15.03 -11.85 1.71
C ILE A 270 15.10 -12.62 0.39
N PHE A 271 16.14 -13.45 0.26
CA PHE A 271 16.38 -14.34 -0.87
C PHE A 271 16.26 -15.79 -0.40
N ASN A 272 15.34 -16.56 -0.98
CA ASN A 272 15.05 -17.93 -0.56
C ASN A 272 14.75 -18.87 -1.75
N ASP A 273 14.22 -20.06 -1.44
CA ASP A 273 13.92 -21.13 -2.41
C ASP A 273 12.63 -20.88 -3.24
N GLY A 274 11.97 -19.74 -3.06
CA GLY A 274 10.70 -19.40 -3.74
C GLY A 274 9.46 -19.60 -2.87
N LYS A 275 9.57 -20.24 -1.70
CA LYS A 275 8.45 -20.32 -0.75
C LYS A 275 8.18 -18.96 -0.14
N GLN A 276 6.90 -18.61 0.03
CA GLN A 276 6.53 -17.38 0.71
C GLN A 276 7.04 -17.41 2.17
N PRO A 277 7.91 -16.46 2.57
CA PRO A 277 8.44 -16.44 3.93
C PRO A 277 7.40 -15.91 4.93
N ALA A 278 7.63 -16.17 6.20
CA ALA A 278 6.96 -15.53 7.31
C ALA A 278 7.77 -14.35 7.84
N VAL A 279 7.13 -13.41 8.54
CA VAL A 279 7.84 -12.28 9.18
C VAL A 279 8.90 -12.77 10.16
N THR A 280 8.66 -13.91 10.81
CA THR A 280 9.59 -14.55 11.76
C THR A 280 10.84 -15.16 11.13
N ASP A 281 10.92 -15.23 9.79
CA ASP A 281 12.11 -15.73 9.09
C ASP A 281 13.25 -14.70 9.04
N VAL A 282 12.99 -13.46 9.45
CA VAL A 282 13.97 -12.39 9.59
C VAL A 282 13.95 -11.84 11.01
N ASP A 283 15.12 -11.54 11.55
CA ASP A 283 15.26 -10.99 12.89
C ASP A 283 15.40 -9.47 12.78
N PHE A 284 14.37 -8.72 13.20
CA PHE A 284 14.43 -7.26 13.30
C PHE A 284 14.83 -6.77 14.70
N ASP A 285 14.99 -7.66 15.69
CA ASP A 285 15.29 -7.27 17.07
C ASP A 285 16.71 -6.68 17.20
N PHE A 286 17.64 -7.06 16.32
CA PHE A 286 18.98 -6.45 16.33
C PHE A 286 18.96 -4.93 16.05
N PHE A 287 17.92 -4.40 15.37
CA PHE A 287 17.78 -2.94 15.19
C PHE A 287 17.68 -2.20 16.52
N GLN A 288 17.19 -2.86 17.59
CA GLN A 288 17.02 -2.25 18.91
C GLN A 288 18.36 -1.81 19.53
N ASP A 289 19.46 -2.44 19.13
CA ASP A 289 20.81 -2.13 19.60
C ASP A 289 21.58 -1.18 18.67
N LEU A 290 21.00 -0.81 17.53
CA LEU A 290 21.64 0.07 16.55
C LEU A 290 21.38 1.55 16.86
N ASN A 291 22.38 2.38 16.58
CA ASN A 291 22.26 3.83 16.66
C ASN A 291 21.95 4.42 15.26
N LEU A 292 20.79 4.09 14.70
CA LEU A 292 20.33 4.61 13.41
C LEU A 292 19.58 5.94 13.58
N THR A 293 19.86 6.91 12.70
CA THR A 293 19.23 8.23 12.71
C THR A 293 17.69 8.12 12.68
N GLY A 294 17.03 8.66 13.71
CA GLY A 294 15.57 8.70 13.82
C GLY A 294 14.88 7.38 14.16
N PHE A 295 15.59 6.25 14.27
CA PHE A 295 15.02 5.00 14.75
C PHE A 295 14.71 5.10 16.25
N VAL A 296 13.49 4.70 16.63
CA VAL A 296 13.04 4.71 18.03
C VAL A 296 12.97 3.27 18.55
N PRO A 297 13.88 2.86 19.46
CA PRO A 297 13.85 1.51 20.01
C PRO A 297 12.64 1.31 20.92
N GLU A 298 12.24 0.05 21.09
CA GLU A 298 11.08 -0.37 21.86
C GLU A 298 11.10 0.09 23.32
N THR A 299 12.29 0.19 23.91
CA THR A 299 12.49 0.69 25.29
C THR A 299 12.04 2.14 25.47
N LYS A 300 11.92 2.90 24.38
CA LYS A 300 11.45 4.29 24.37
C LYS A 300 9.98 4.42 23.97
N ARG A 301 9.30 3.31 23.66
CA ARG A 301 7.90 3.26 23.23
C ARG A 301 6.97 2.95 24.41
N GLY A 302 5.68 3.18 24.21
CA GLY A 302 4.62 2.78 25.13
C GLY A 302 3.54 1.96 24.41
N SER A 303 2.58 1.45 25.16
CA SER A 303 1.41 0.75 24.59
C SER A 303 0.13 1.23 25.28
N TRP A 304 -1.00 0.99 24.62
CA TRP A 304 -2.31 1.20 25.18
C TRP A 304 -3.06 -0.13 25.23
N THR A 305 -3.67 -0.43 26.38
CA THR A 305 -4.52 -1.61 26.56
C THR A 305 -5.88 -1.16 27.10
N GLY A 306 -6.94 -1.67 26.50
CA GLY A 306 -8.30 -1.33 26.89
C GLY A 306 -9.34 -2.12 26.08
N THR A 307 -10.61 -1.77 26.25
CA THR A 307 -11.76 -2.42 25.61
C THR A 307 -12.49 -1.48 24.66
N ILE A 308 -13.49 -1.99 23.93
CA ILE A 308 -14.42 -1.18 23.14
C ILE A 308 -15.82 -1.23 23.75
N THR A 309 -16.43 -0.07 23.95
CA THR A 309 -17.84 0.08 24.32
C THR A 309 -18.67 0.34 23.06
N ASP A 310 -19.50 -0.63 22.68
CA ASP A 310 -20.41 -0.55 21.52
C ASP A 310 -21.88 -0.67 21.98
N LYS A 311 -22.46 0.46 22.42
CA LYS A 311 -23.82 0.48 23.01
C LYS A 311 -24.91 0.09 22.02
N ASN A 312 -24.68 0.33 20.73
CA ASN A 312 -25.69 0.18 19.68
C ASN A 312 -25.44 -1.06 18.81
N GLY A 313 -24.45 -1.89 19.15
CA GLY A 313 -24.12 -3.10 18.39
C GLY A 313 -23.63 -2.83 16.96
N VAL A 314 -23.02 -1.67 16.73
CA VAL A 314 -22.54 -1.22 15.41
C VAL A 314 -21.53 -2.18 14.81
N LEU A 315 -20.63 -2.71 15.64
CA LEU A 315 -19.53 -3.57 15.20
C LEU A 315 -20.04 -4.97 14.82
N SER A 316 -21.03 -5.49 15.54
CA SER A 316 -21.63 -6.81 15.29
C SER A 316 -20.53 -7.89 15.06
N ASN A 317 -20.65 -8.75 14.04
CA ASN A 317 -19.64 -9.76 13.66
C ASN A 317 -18.65 -9.26 12.60
N SER A 318 -18.44 -7.94 12.49
CA SER A 318 -17.56 -7.35 11.47
C SER A 318 -16.09 -7.50 11.86
N SER A 319 -15.18 -7.34 10.90
CA SER A 319 -13.77 -7.13 11.21
C SER A 319 -13.63 -5.78 11.94
N VAL A 320 -12.89 -5.75 13.03
CA VAL A 320 -12.66 -4.52 13.79
C VAL A 320 -11.18 -4.18 13.79
N VAL A 321 -10.87 -2.95 13.38
CA VAL A 321 -9.52 -2.40 13.41
C VAL A 321 -9.52 -1.15 14.25
N VAL A 322 -8.53 -1.00 15.12
CA VAL A 322 -8.29 0.26 15.82
C VAL A 322 -7.02 0.87 15.23
N GLY A 323 -7.16 2.04 14.61
CA GLY A 323 -6.05 2.83 14.07
C GLY A 323 -5.67 3.94 15.04
N PHE A 324 -4.38 4.24 15.12
CA PHE A 324 -3.82 5.32 15.92
C PHE A 324 -2.98 6.20 15.00
N SER A 325 -3.24 7.50 14.97
CA SER A 325 -2.47 8.40 14.11
C SER A 325 -2.27 9.77 14.75
N ASN A 326 -1.11 10.36 14.49
CA ASN A 326 -0.82 11.76 14.72
C ASN A 326 0.07 12.28 13.57
N PRO A 327 0.52 13.55 13.59
CA PRO A 327 1.39 14.09 12.54
C PRO A 327 2.73 13.36 12.40
N ASP A 328 3.18 12.62 13.40
CA ASP A 328 4.51 12.01 13.43
C ASP A 328 4.48 10.50 13.15
N ALA A 329 3.42 9.78 13.54
CA ALA A 329 3.35 8.34 13.40
C ALA A 329 1.92 7.79 13.21
N GLN A 330 1.82 6.59 12.64
CA GLN A 330 0.59 5.81 12.54
C GLN A 330 0.80 4.34 12.97
N TYR A 331 -0.24 3.74 13.53
CA TYR A 331 -0.26 2.33 13.98
C TYR A 331 -1.67 1.78 13.85
N TRP A 332 -1.81 0.46 13.94
CA TRP A 332 -3.10 -0.20 13.97
C TRP A 332 -3.04 -1.57 14.64
N VAL A 333 -4.19 -2.08 15.01
CA VAL A 333 -4.36 -3.44 15.53
C VAL A 333 -5.71 -4.01 15.09
N LYS A 334 -5.73 -5.27 14.65
CA LYS A 334 -6.97 -6.04 14.47
C LYS A 334 -7.47 -6.50 15.83
N VAL A 335 -8.75 -6.30 16.11
CA VAL A 335 -9.38 -6.66 17.39
C VAL A 335 -10.14 -7.97 17.20
N ASP A 336 -9.68 -9.03 17.86
CA ASP A 336 -10.29 -10.36 17.76
C ASP A 336 -11.75 -10.39 18.24
N SER A 337 -12.05 -9.62 19.28
CA SER A 337 -13.41 -9.50 19.85
C SER A 337 -13.58 -8.14 20.52
N PRO A 338 -14.58 -7.32 20.14
CA PRO A 338 -14.82 -6.00 20.74
C PRO A 338 -15.09 -6.06 22.25
N SER A 339 -15.60 -7.20 22.74
CA SER A 339 -15.88 -7.46 24.16
C SER A 339 -14.65 -7.83 24.99
N LYS A 340 -13.49 -8.07 24.36
CA LYS A 340 -12.25 -8.43 25.05
C LYS A 340 -11.27 -7.25 25.02
N PRO A 341 -10.39 -7.14 26.03
CA PRO A 341 -9.30 -6.20 25.98
C PRO A 341 -8.39 -6.49 24.78
N PHE A 342 -7.88 -5.43 24.16
CA PHE A 342 -6.85 -5.49 23.14
C PHE A 342 -5.69 -4.55 23.51
N THR A 343 -4.53 -4.77 22.90
CA THR A 343 -3.32 -3.97 23.13
C THR A 343 -2.83 -3.43 21.80
N SER A 344 -2.51 -2.14 21.74
CA SER A 344 -1.86 -1.52 20.59
C SER A 344 -0.46 -2.13 20.34
N PRO A 345 0.13 -1.94 19.16
CA PRO A 345 1.58 -2.09 19.00
C PRO A 345 2.33 -1.17 19.97
N LYS A 346 3.65 -1.34 20.10
CA LYS A 346 4.49 -0.36 20.79
C LYS A 346 4.58 0.92 19.95
N MET A 347 4.12 2.03 20.50
CA MET A 347 4.01 3.31 19.82
C MET A 347 5.03 4.30 20.35
N VAL A 348 5.56 5.15 19.46
CA VAL A 348 6.32 6.33 19.88
C VAL A 348 5.46 7.17 20.84
N PRO A 349 6.00 7.71 21.95
CA PRO A 349 5.24 8.53 22.88
C PRO A 349 4.61 9.73 22.18
N GLY A 350 3.37 10.06 22.55
CA GLY A 350 2.64 11.15 21.92
C GLY A 350 1.14 11.05 22.13
N THR A 351 0.43 12.05 21.64
CA THR A 351 -1.03 12.09 21.62
C THR A 351 -1.51 11.66 20.23
N TYR A 352 -2.44 10.71 20.20
CA TYR A 352 -2.93 10.07 18.98
C TYR A 352 -4.43 10.25 18.85
N ASN A 353 -4.87 10.56 17.63
CA ASN A 353 -6.25 10.32 17.24
C ASN A 353 -6.43 8.82 17.00
N THR A 354 -7.35 8.23 17.75
CA THR A 354 -7.68 6.81 17.74
C THR A 354 -9.02 6.62 17.08
N THR A 355 -9.06 5.82 16.02
CA THR A 355 -10.25 5.57 15.21
C THR A 355 -10.60 4.09 15.28
N ILE A 356 -11.84 3.78 15.67
CA ILE A 356 -12.40 2.43 15.55
C ILE A 356 -12.98 2.31 14.15
N TYR A 357 -12.62 1.25 13.44
CA TYR A 357 -13.16 0.91 12.14
C TYR A 357 -14.02 -0.36 12.22
N LYS A 358 -15.24 -0.29 11.68
CA LYS A 358 -16.05 -1.45 11.32
C LYS A 358 -15.74 -1.78 9.87
N ASN A 359 -15.03 -2.88 9.62
CA ASN A 359 -14.35 -3.14 8.35
C ASN A 359 -13.44 -1.95 7.98
N GLN A 360 -13.85 -1.06 7.08
CA GLN A 360 -13.14 0.20 6.77
C GLN A 360 -13.93 1.46 7.16
N LEU A 361 -15.14 1.34 7.68
CA LEU A 361 -15.98 2.47 8.10
C LEU A 361 -15.45 3.07 9.41
N PRO A 362 -15.04 4.34 9.46
CA PRO A 362 -14.73 4.99 10.73
C PRO A 362 -16.01 5.18 11.55
N VAL A 363 -16.09 4.53 12.71
CA VAL A 363 -17.27 4.56 13.61
C VAL A 363 -17.02 5.27 14.94
N SER A 364 -15.80 5.76 15.16
CA SER A 364 -15.45 6.64 16.28
C SER A 364 -14.12 7.35 16.02
N SER A 365 -13.90 8.48 16.68
CA SER A 365 -12.62 9.16 16.73
C SER A 365 -12.46 9.83 18.09
N GLU A 366 -11.46 9.41 18.86
CA GLU A 366 -11.14 10.00 20.17
C GLU A 366 -9.63 10.10 20.37
N THR A 367 -9.19 10.87 21.36
CA THR A 367 -7.76 11.11 21.59
C THR A 367 -7.23 10.30 22.76
N ILE A 368 -6.10 9.62 22.58
CA ILE A 368 -5.37 8.95 23.66
C ILE A 368 -3.94 9.49 23.75
N THR A 369 -3.31 9.36 24.91
CA THR A 369 -1.89 9.69 25.11
C THR A 369 -1.10 8.45 25.46
N ILE A 370 0.03 8.26 24.77
CA ILE A 370 1.01 7.20 25.02
C ILE A 370 2.25 7.83 25.67
N ALA A 371 2.65 7.31 26.83
CA ALA A 371 3.88 7.71 27.50
C ALA A 371 5.01 6.69 27.26
N ALA A 372 6.27 7.18 27.27
CA ALA A 372 7.45 6.33 27.13
C ALA A 372 7.53 5.28 28.26
N GLY A 373 7.96 4.06 27.93
CA GLY A 373 8.16 3.00 28.92
C GLY A 373 6.88 2.49 29.59
N SER A 374 5.71 2.87 29.07
CA SER A 374 4.42 2.36 29.58
C SER A 374 4.29 0.89 29.20
N ALA A 375 4.45 0.00 30.17
CA ALA A 375 4.08 -1.40 30.02
C ALA A 375 2.58 -1.52 29.73
N PRO A 376 2.13 -2.56 28.98
CA PRO A 376 0.71 -2.83 28.83
C PRO A 376 0.05 -2.88 30.21
N ALA A 377 -1.05 -2.15 30.39
CA ALA A 377 -1.82 -2.29 31.61
C ALA A 377 -2.30 -3.75 31.69
N PRO A 378 -2.29 -4.41 32.87
CA PRO A 378 -2.85 -5.74 33.00
C PRO A 378 -4.29 -5.71 32.48
N ALA A 379 -4.63 -6.67 31.62
CA ALA A 379 -5.95 -6.76 31.01
C ALA A 379 -7.02 -6.66 32.12
N PRO A 380 -8.00 -5.74 32.01
CA PRO A 380 -9.07 -5.70 32.98
C PRO A 380 -9.75 -7.07 33.01
N ALA A 381 -9.94 -7.63 34.20
CA ALA A 381 -10.71 -8.85 34.37
C ALA A 381 -12.08 -8.65 33.71
N SER A 382 -12.51 -9.60 32.89
CA SER A 382 -13.84 -9.60 32.30
C SER A 382 -14.86 -9.50 33.43
N THR A 383 -15.58 -8.39 33.52
CA THR A 383 -16.72 -8.27 34.44
C THR A 383 -17.87 -9.05 33.83
N GLU A 384 -17.86 -10.37 34.02
CA GLU A 384 -19.09 -11.14 34.06
C GLU A 384 -19.92 -10.57 35.21
N ALA A 385 -21.19 -10.27 34.97
CA ALA A 385 -22.06 -9.57 35.92
C ALA A 385 -22.15 -10.34 37.25
N ALA A 386 -21.37 -9.92 38.25
CA ALA A 386 -21.43 -10.48 39.59
C ALA A 386 -22.69 -9.97 40.31
N ALA A 387 -23.53 -10.91 40.74
CA ALA A 387 -24.66 -10.67 41.62
C ALA A 387 -24.23 -9.94 42.92
N PRO A 388 -25.09 -9.09 43.52
CA PRO A 388 -24.70 -8.34 44.72
C PRO A 388 -24.63 -9.27 45.94
N ALA A 389 -23.46 -9.30 46.59
CA ALA A 389 -23.28 -9.89 47.92
C ALA A 389 -22.91 -8.78 48.93
N PRO A 390 -23.25 -8.95 50.22
CA PRO A 390 -23.49 -7.86 51.15
C PRO A 390 -22.22 -7.27 51.80
N ALA A 391 -22.37 -6.04 52.28
CA ALA A 391 -21.33 -5.18 52.81
C ALA A 391 -20.63 -5.74 54.07
N THR A 392 -19.31 -5.59 54.12
CA THR A 392 -18.53 -5.56 55.37
C THR A 392 -17.48 -4.46 55.35
N ASN A 393 -17.47 -3.68 56.43
CA ASN A 393 -16.56 -2.56 56.68
C ASN A 393 -15.12 -3.03 56.96
N GLY A 394 -14.14 -2.36 56.36
CA GLY A 394 -12.73 -2.49 56.71
C GLY A 394 -11.86 -1.56 55.87
N GLY A 395 -11.34 -0.49 56.49
CA GLY A 395 -10.54 0.52 55.82
C GLY A 395 -9.24 -0.02 55.23
N ARG A 396 -9.03 0.28 53.94
CA ARG A 396 -7.72 0.25 53.27
C ARG A 396 -7.64 1.45 52.33
N ARG A 397 -6.46 2.09 52.35
CA ARG A 397 -6.02 3.15 51.43
C ARG A 397 -6.56 2.89 50.02
N THR A 398 -7.36 3.82 49.52
CA THR A 398 -7.74 3.93 48.11
C THR A 398 -6.49 4.23 47.28
N GLN A 399 -5.79 3.19 46.82
CA GLN A 399 -5.20 3.26 45.50
C GLN A 399 -6.39 3.31 44.53
N SER A 400 -6.55 4.43 43.84
CA SER A 400 -7.47 4.53 42.72
C SER A 400 -7.13 3.41 41.73
N VAL A 401 -7.95 2.38 41.69
CA VAL A 401 -7.96 1.43 40.57
C VAL A 401 -8.35 2.28 39.37
N GLU A 402 -7.38 2.65 38.54
CA GLU A 402 -7.63 3.31 37.26
C GLU A 402 -8.63 2.40 36.53
N GLY A 403 -9.84 2.89 36.29
CA GLY A 403 -10.89 2.11 35.63
C GLY A 403 -10.37 1.59 34.28
N ALA A 404 -10.92 0.45 33.84
CA ALA A 404 -10.58 -0.10 32.53
C ALA A 404 -10.69 0.99 31.45
N LYS A 405 -9.58 1.28 30.76
CA LYS A 405 -9.58 2.22 29.63
C LYS A 405 -10.48 1.64 28.54
N THR A 406 -11.39 2.46 28.02
CA THR A 406 -12.32 2.02 26.98
C THR A 406 -12.39 3.05 25.88
N LEU A 407 -12.43 2.58 24.64
CA LEU A 407 -12.81 3.39 23.50
C LEU A 407 -14.31 3.25 23.26
N THR A 408 -14.97 4.31 22.81
CA THR A 408 -16.44 4.29 22.63
C THR A 408 -16.79 4.40 21.16
N VAL A 409 -17.65 3.50 20.67
CA VAL A 409 -18.28 3.67 19.34
C VAL A 409 -19.28 4.83 19.41
N THR A 410 -19.11 5.83 18.54
CA THR A 410 -19.95 7.05 18.51
C THR A 410 -20.86 7.12 17.29
N TYR A 411 -20.61 6.31 16.27
CA TYR A 411 -21.51 6.18 15.13
C TYR A 411 -22.87 5.62 15.57
N GLU A 412 -23.93 6.29 15.17
CA GLU A 412 -25.31 5.89 15.46
C GLU A 412 -25.96 5.37 14.18
N PRO A 413 -26.08 4.03 14.00
CA PRO A 413 -26.74 3.48 12.83
C PRO A 413 -28.22 3.80 12.88
N VAL A 414 -28.80 4.13 11.73
CA VAL A 414 -30.27 4.23 11.64
C VAL A 414 -30.86 2.83 11.61
N ALA A 415 -31.60 2.49 12.66
CA ALA A 415 -32.14 1.15 12.87
C ALA A 415 -33.23 0.77 11.85
N LYS A 416 -34.01 1.75 11.37
CA LYS A 416 -35.11 1.56 10.42
C LYS A 416 -35.14 2.70 9.40
N PRO A 417 -34.19 2.73 8.45
CA PRO A 417 -34.30 3.65 7.33
C PRO A 417 -35.52 3.29 6.49
N LEU A 418 -36.06 4.25 5.74
CA LEU A 418 -37.11 3.96 4.74
C LEU A 418 -36.60 2.97 3.71
N TRP A 419 -35.33 3.12 3.33
CA TRP A 419 -34.59 2.18 2.50
C TRP A 419 -33.09 2.42 2.65
N ARG A 420 -32.29 1.41 2.30
CA ARG A 420 -30.84 1.45 2.23
C ARG A 420 -30.38 0.75 0.95
N ILE A 421 -29.32 1.27 0.34
CA ILE A 421 -28.58 0.66 -0.77
C ILE A 421 -27.14 0.49 -0.28
N GLY A 422 -26.62 -0.74 -0.32
CA GLY A 422 -25.31 -1.11 0.21
C GLY A 422 -25.31 -1.29 1.72
N GLU A 423 -24.12 -1.51 2.26
CA GLU A 423 -23.88 -1.73 3.68
C GLU A 423 -22.91 -0.69 4.21
N TRP A 424 -23.16 -0.17 5.41
CA TRP A 424 -22.22 0.75 6.06
C TRP A 424 -21.00 -0.02 6.56
N ASP A 425 -20.01 -0.20 5.70
CA ASP A 425 -18.77 -0.94 5.97
C ASP A 425 -17.48 -0.24 5.51
N GLY A 426 -17.63 0.94 4.91
CA GLY A 426 -16.54 1.79 4.46
C GLY A 426 -16.03 1.44 3.06
N THR A 427 -16.68 0.53 2.34
CA THR A 427 -16.21 -0.02 1.08
C THR A 427 -17.34 -0.11 0.06
N PRO A 428 -17.04 -0.14 -1.25
CA PRO A 428 -18.06 -0.37 -2.26
C PRO A 428 -18.50 -1.85 -2.39
N ALA A 429 -18.19 -2.71 -1.42
CA ALA A 429 -18.44 -4.13 -1.53
C ALA A 429 -19.92 -4.42 -1.85
N GLY A 430 -20.16 -5.39 -2.73
CA GLY A 430 -21.51 -5.74 -3.19
C GLY A 430 -22.02 -4.89 -4.34
N PHE A 431 -21.45 -3.72 -4.63
CA PHE A 431 -21.82 -2.91 -5.80
C PHE A 431 -21.21 -3.41 -7.11
N LEU A 432 -21.82 -3.01 -8.23
CA LEU A 432 -21.38 -3.32 -9.58
C LEU A 432 -19.90 -2.92 -9.77
N ASN A 433 -19.09 -3.89 -10.24
CA ASN A 433 -17.66 -3.79 -10.52
C ASN A 433 -16.72 -3.61 -9.30
N ALA A 434 -17.24 -3.57 -8.07
CA ALA A 434 -16.40 -3.47 -6.88
C ALA A 434 -15.43 -4.65 -6.74
N ASP A 435 -15.85 -5.84 -7.18
CA ASP A 435 -15.06 -7.09 -7.14
C ASP A 435 -13.83 -7.08 -8.07
N LYS A 436 -13.80 -6.19 -9.07
CA LYS A 436 -12.73 -6.12 -10.08
C LYS A 436 -11.86 -4.89 -9.97
N ILE A 437 -12.34 -3.83 -9.32
CA ILE A 437 -11.68 -2.51 -9.41
C ILE A 437 -10.25 -2.55 -8.89
N HIS A 438 -9.98 -3.34 -7.86
CA HIS A 438 -8.66 -3.47 -7.25
C HIS A 438 -7.59 -4.08 -8.18
N THR A 439 -8.00 -4.74 -9.26
CA THR A 439 -7.10 -5.40 -10.21
C THR A 439 -7.38 -5.02 -11.66
N SER A 440 -8.20 -4.00 -11.93
CA SER A 440 -8.58 -3.65 -13.29
C SER A 440 -9.01 -2.19 -13.41
N HIS A 441 -8.68 -1.57 -14.55
CA HIS A 441 -9.14 -0.23 -14.87
C HIS A 441 -10.67 -0.23 -15.11
N PRO A 442 -11.40 0.87 -14.83
CA PRO A 442 -12.82 0.97 -15.18
C PRO A 442 -13.16 0.71 -16.65
N SER A 443 -12.21 0.88 -17.57
CA SER A 443 -12.37 0.57 -18.99
C SER A 443 -12.01 -0.86 -19.39
N ASP A 444 -11.60 -1.71 -18.45
CA ASP A 444 -11.25 -3.10 -18.74
C ASP A 444 -12.44 -3.82 -19.37
N SER A 445 -12.16 -4.62 -20.40
CA SER A 445 -13.17 -5.36 -21.16
C SER A 445 -13.97 -6.35 -20.29
N ARG A 446 -13.44 -6.74 -19.12
CA ARG A 446 -14.10 -7.62 -18.14
C ARG A 446 -15.07 -6.88 -17.22
N MET A 447 -15.05 -5.55 -17.18
CA MET A 447 -15.98 -4.75 -16.38
C MET A 447 -17.38 -4.85 -16.98
N LYS A 448 -18.41 -4.98 -16.12
CA LYS A 448 -19.78 -4.76 -16.55
C LYS A 448 -19.94 -3.29 -16.98
N PRO A 449 -20.77 -2.98 -17.99
CA PRO A 449 -20.89 -1.62 -18.51
C PRO A 449 -21.29 -0.60 -17.45
N TRP A 450 -20.52 0.47 -17.33
CA TRP A 450 -20.86 1.66 -16.54
C TRP A 450 -21.87 2.50 -17.32
N LYS A 451 -23.09 2.63 -16.81
CA LYS A 451 -24.17 3.37 -17.46
C LYS A 451 -24.95 4.19 -16.43
N PRO A 452 -25.56 5.32 -16.84
CA PRO A 452 -26.62 5.94 -16.06
C PRO A 452 -27.65 4.87 -15.63
N LEU A 453 -28.13 4.97 -14.40
CA LEU A 453 -28.94 3.93 -13.78
C LEU A 453 -30.26 4.52 -13.27
N ASN A 454 -31.37 3.81 -13.54
CA ASN A 454 -32.63 3.98 -12.82
C ASN A 454 -32.74 2.80 -11.85
N PHE A 455 -32.53 3.04 -10.56
CA PHE A 455 -32.57 2.03 -9.51
C PHE A 455 -33.90 2.13 -8.76
N THR A 456 -34.61 1.02 -8.62
CA THR A 456 -35.93 0.96 -7.99
C THR A 456 -35.85 0.22 -6.66
N ILE A 457 -36.05 0.95 -5.57
CA ILE A 457 -36.07 0.39 -4.22
C ILE A 457 -37.11 -0.73 -4.12
N GLY A 458 -36.74 -1.85 -3.50
CA GLY A 458 -37.59 -3.02 -3.32
C GLY A 458 -37.70 -3.94 -4.53
N THR A 459 -37.10 -3.56 -5.68
CA THR A 459 -37.05 -4.39 -6.89
C THR A 459 -35.61 -4.69 -7.30
N ASP A 460 -34.79 -3.65 -7.44
CA ASP A 460 -33.41 -3.77 -7.88
C ASP A 460 -32.50 -4.19 -6.72
N LYS A 461 -31.47 -4.98 -7.04
CA LYS A 461 -30.47 -5.45 -6.09
C LYS A 461 -29.24 -4.56 -6.12
N ASP A 462 -28.59 -4.39 -4.98
CA ASP A 462 -27.38 -3.55 -4.84
C ASP A 462 -26.27 -3.88 -5.84
N GLU A 463 -26.15 -5.13 -6.29
CA GLU A 463 -25.17 -5.57 -7.30
C GLU A 463 -25.28 -4.89 -8.67
N ILE A 464 -26.39 -4.20 -8.95
CA ILE A 464 -26.53 -3.38 -10.17
C ILE A 464 -26.19 -1.91 -9.94
N PHE A 465 -26.15 -1.45 -8.68
CA PHE A 465 -25.77 -0.09 -8.33
C PHE A 465 -24.26 0.08 -8.56
N PRO A 466 -23.79 1.11 -9.31
CA PRO A 466 -22.38 1.27 -9.63
C PRO A 466 -21.57 1.64 -8.40
N MET A 467 -20.43 0.95 -8.18
CA MET A 467 -19.53 1.29 -7.07
C MET A 467 -19.02 2.74 -7.12
N ALA A 468 -18.97 3.34 -8.32
CA ALA A 468 -18.56 4.72 -8.54
C ALA A 468 -19.44 5.40 -9.59
N MET A 469 -19.65 6.71 -9.42
CA MET A 469 -20.28 7.57 -10.41
C MET A 469 -19.26 8.58 -10.94
N PHE A 470 -19.03 8.54 -12.25
CA PHE A 470 -18.17 9.46 -12.99
C PHE A 470 -19.02 10.42 -13.81
N ARG A 471 -18.74 11.73 -13.68
CA ARG A 471 -19.50 12.79 -14.35
C ARG A 471 -19.60 12.61 -15.87
N ALA A 472 -18.54 12.07 -16.49
CA ALA A 472 -18.46 11.89 -17.94
C ALA A 472 -18.79 10.47 -18.44
N VAL A 473 -19.29 9.57 -17.57
CA VAL A 473 -19.55 8.16 -17.95
C VAL A 473 -20.96 7.71 -17.61
N ASN A 474 -21.32 7.74 -16.33
CA ASN A 474 -22.55 7.13 -15.81
C ASN A 474 -23.38 8.07 -14.93
N ASP A 475 -23.12 9.37 -15.00
CA ASP A 475 -24.00 10.40 -14.47
C ASP A 475 -25.20 10.62 -15.42
N PRO A 476 -26.45 10.66 -14.94
CA PRO A 476 -26.89 10.57 -13.54
C PRO A 476 -27.26 9.16 -13.08
N ILE A 477 -27.38 9.00 -11.75
CA ILE A 477 -28.09 7.89 -11.11
C ILE A 477 -29.43 8.41 -10.58
N THR A 478 -30.49 7.65 -10.79
CA THR A 478 -31.85 8.00 -10.40
C THR A 478 -32.41 6.87 -9.54
N ILE A 479 -32.78 7.19 -8.30
CA ILE A 479 -33.34 6.26 -7.32
C ILE A 479 -34.85 6.50 -7.24
N ASN A 480 -35.64 5.51 -7.60
CA ASN A 480 -37.10 5.52 -7.53
C ASN A 480 -37.56 4.72 -6.31
N PHE A 481 -38.49 5.28 -5.55
CA PHE A 481 -39.03 4.65 -4.34
C PHE A 481 -40.47 5.09 -4.10
N GLU A 482 -41.21 4.30 -3.35
CA GLU A 482 -42.58 4.64 -2.95
C GLU A 482 -42.63 5.08 -1.49
N LEU A 483 -43.47 6.07 -1.22
CA LEU A 483 -43.81 6.50 0.14
C LEU A 483 -45.29 6.29 0.40
N THR A 484 -45.60 5.66 1.53
CA THR A 484 -46.98 5.58 2.03
C THR A 484 -47.43 6.92 2.59
N LYS A 485 -48.75 7.06 2.78
CA LYS A 485 -49.34 8.24 3.44
C LYS A 485 -48.76 8.53 4.83
N ASP A 486 -48.34 7.51 5.56
CA ASP A 486 -47.76 7.67 6.90
C ASP A 486 -46.27 8.03 6.85
N GLN A 487 -45.60 7.73 5.73
CA GLN A 487 -44.20 8.09 5.49
C GLN A 487 -44.06 9.53 4.96
N ILE A 488 -45.11 10.12 4.39
CA ILE A 488 -45.15 11.54 4.06
C ILE A 488 -45.46 12.38 5.31
N GLY A 489 -44.97 13.62 5.35
CA GLY A 489 -45.30 14.58 6.41
C GLY A 489 -44.18 14.89 7.42
N ALA A 490 -43.05 14.19 7.34
CA ALA A 490 -41.81 14.50 8.05
C ALA A 490 -40.71 14.90 7.08
N ASP A 491 -39.84 15.82 7.51
CA ASP A 491 -38.60 16.09 6.81
C ASP A 491 -37.73 14.83 6.85
N ARG A 492 -37.00 14.59 5.76
CA ARG A 492 -36.15 13.40 5.59
C ARG A 492 -34.70 13.79 5.42
N THR A 493 -33.81 12.85 5.67
CA THR A 493 -32.38 13.02 5.35
C THR A 493 -31.93 11.88 4.45
N LEU A 494 -31.37 12.22 3.30
CA LEU A 494 -30.61 11.26 2.51
C LEU A 494 -29.17 11.27 3.03
N LYS A 495 -28.71 10.14 3.56
CA LYS A 495 -27.34 9.93 4.02
C LYS A 495 -26.56 9.21 2.93
N VAL A 496 -25.33 9.65 2.66
CA VAL A 496 -24.45 9.10 1.62
C VAL A 496 -23.04 8.94 2.17
N GLY A 497 -22.53 7.70 2.15
CA GLY A 497 -21.15 7.35 2.49
C GLY A 497 -20.25 7.39 1.27
N ILE A 498 -19.18 8.18 1.34
CA ILE A 498 -18.21 8.34 0.25
C ILE A 498 -16.80 7.99 0.76
N PRO A 499 -16.30 6.78 0.49
CA PRO A 499 -14.92 6.39 0.80
C PRO A 499 -13.86 7.21 0.07
N LEU A 500 -14.16 7.57 -1.19
CA LEU A 500 -13.23 8.26 -2.07
C LEU A 500 -13.97 9.21 -3.01
N ALA A 501 -13.44 10.41 -3.15
CA ALA A 501 -13.78 11.33 -4.23
C ALA A 501 -12.50 11.74 -4.97
N GLN A 502 -12.59 11.96 -6.28
CA GLN A 502 -11.47 12.49 -7.09
C GLN A 502 -11.90 13.67 -7.94
N ASN A 503 -10.92 14.49 -8.33
CA ASN A 503 -11.12 15.70 -9.14
C ASN A 503 -12.23 16.62 -8.60
N ASN A 504 -12.24 16.81 -7.27
CA ASN A 504 -13.21 17.64 -6.54
C ASN A 504 -14.68 17.20 -6.72
N GLY A 505 -14.92 15.93 -7.08
CA GLY A 505 -16.26 15.36 -7.22
C GLY A 505 -17.05 15.32 -5.91
N ARG A 506 -18.36 15.53 -6.01
CA ARG A 506 -19.36 15.34 -4.96
C ARG A 506 -20.74 15.21 -5.59
N CYS A 507 -21.69 14.62 -4.87
CA CYS A 507 -23.05 14.47 -5.36
C CYS A 507 -23.86 15.78 -5.19
N SER A 508 -24.58 16.18 -6.24
CA SER A 508 -25.78 17.01 -6.12
C SER A 508 -27.00 16.09 -6.03
N VAL A 509 -28.02 16.53 -5.28
CA VAL A 509 -29.25 15.76 -5.04
C VAL A 509 -30.45 16.60 -5.47
N THR A 510 -31.25 16.06 -6.38
CA THR A 510 -32.54 16.62 -6.80
C THR A 510 -33.66 15.66 -6.45
N VAL A 511 -34.73 16.14 -5.81
CA VAL A 511 -35.90 15.34 -5.42
C VAL A 511 -37.12 15.77 -6.24
N ASN A 512 -37.79 14.79 -6.85
CA ASN A 512 -39.02 14.97 -7.64
C ASN A 512 -38.95 16.13 -8.64
N THR A 513 -37.77 16.31 -9.27
CA THR A 513 -37.41 17.37 -10.23
C THR A 513 -37.61 18.82 -9.75
N LYS A 514 -37.97 19.05 -8.48
CA LYS A 514 -38.43 20.35 -7.97
C LYS A 514 -37.55 20.90 -6.85
N PHE A 515 -37.02 20.03 -6.01
CA PHE A 515 -36.18 20.43 -4.89
C PHE A 515 -34.73 20.05 -5.14
N GLU A 516 -33.81 20.98 -4.94
CA GLU A 516 -32.37 20.74 -4.97
C GLU A 516 -31.81 20.90 -3.56
N ALA A 517 -31.15 19.87 -3.07
CA ALA A 517 -30.49 19.94 -1.78
C ALA A 517 -29.20 20.76 -1.87
N LYS A 518 -28.78 21.35 -0.75
CA LYS A 518 -27.49 22.04 -0.64
C LYS A 518 -26.36 21.06 -0.96
N VAL A 519 -25.51 21.42 -1.93
CA VAL A 519 -24.34 20.63 -2.31
C VAL A 519 -23.25 20.76 -1.24
N PRO A 520 -22.69 19.65 -0.72
CA PRO A 520 -21.63 19.70 0.27
C PRO A 520 -20.27 20.04 -0.34
N LEU A 521 -19.30 20.35 0.53
CA LEU A 521 -17.90 20.49 0.12
C LEU A 521 -17.31 19.12 -0.21
N SER A 522 -16.51 19.03 -1.28
CA SER A 522 -15.75 17.82 -1.59
C SER A 522 -14.57 17.66 -0.63
N ALA A 523 -14.27 16.42 -0.28
CA ALA A 523 -13.03 16.01 0.39
C ALA A 523 -12.15 15.16 -0.54
N ALA A 524 -12.19 15.44 -1.84
CA ALA A 524 -11.46 14.67 -2.83
C ALA A 524 -9.95 14.62 -2.57
N VAL A 525 -9.36 13.46 -2.83
CA VAL A 525 -7.90 13.31 -2.89
C VAL A 525 -7.33 14.13 -4.04
N LYS A 526 -6.05 14.51 -3.95
CA LYS A 526 -5.38 15.33 -4.96
C LYS A 526 -4.98 14.56 -6.21
N THR A 527 -4.93 13.22 -6.15
CA THR A 527 -4.47 12.37 -7.26
C THR A 527 -5.52 11.34 -7.66
N ARG A 528 -5.29 10.59 -8.75
CA ARG A 528 -6.20 9.56 -9.27
C ARG A 528 -6.46 8.47 -8.21
N GLY A 529 -7.65 7.89 -8.18
CA GLY A 529 -7.91 6.75 -7.28
C GLY A 529 -8.47 5.55 -8.01
N VAL A 530 -9.72 5.67 -8.44
CA VAL A 530 -10.52 4.57 -8.99
C VAL A 530 -9.84 3.90 -10.19
N THR A 531 -9.20 4.67 -11.07
CA THR A 531 -8.50 4.13 -12.26
C THR A 531 -7.24 3.34 -11.93
N ARG A 532 -6.74 3.45 -10.70
CA ARG A 532 -5.57 2.74 -10.17
C ARG A 532 -5.95 1.67 -9.15
N GLY A 533 -7.21 1.25 -9.15
CA GLY A 533 -7.72 0.21 -8.25
C GLY A 533 -7.75 0.61 -6.78
N VAL A 534 -7.83 1.90 -6.50
CA VAL A 534 -7.97 2.43 -5.15
C VAL A 534 -9.38 2.98 -4.94
N THR A 535 -10.01 2.55 -3.84
CA THR A 535 -11.33 3.00 -3.39
C THR A 535 -11.28 3.75 -2.06
N LEU A 536 -10.09 3.82 -1.44
CA LEU A 536 -9.85 4.51 -0.18
C LEU A 536 -9.42 5.96 -0.44
N GLY A 537 -10.03 6.89 0.29
CA GLY A 537 -9.64 8.28 0.39
C GLY A 537 -10.04 8.85 1.74
N LYS A 538 -10.31 10.16 1.80
CA LYS A 538 -10.91 10.77 2.99
C LYS A 538 -12.39 10.40 3.04
N TYR A 539 -12.74 9.46 3.91
CA TYR A 539 -14.12 9.03 4.10
C TYR A 539 -15.01 10.20 4.54
N MET A 540 -16.13 10.41 3.85
CA MET A 540 -17.11 11.44 4.18
C MET A 540 -18.52 10.85 4.35
N PHE A 541 -19.18 11.27 5.42
CA PHE A 541 -20.63 11.17 5.55
C PHE A 541 -21.28 12.47 5.08
N TYR A 542 -22.15 12.39 4.08
CA TYR A 542 -22.95 13.52 3.62
C TYR A 542 -24.42 13.33 3.96
N ASP A 543 -24.99 14.31 4.64
CA ASP A 543 -26.41 14.39 4.95
C ASP A 543 -27.06 15.46 4.08
N TYR A 544 -28.04 15.06 3.28
CA TYR A 544 -28.87 15.95 2.47
C TYR A 544 -30.24 16.08 3.11
N ALA A 545 -30.51 17.24 3.70
CA ALA A 545 -31.83 17.55 4.26
C ALA A 545 -32.85 17.73 3.12
N ILE A 546 -33.95 16.99 3.20
CA ILE A 546 -35.05 16.98 2.23
C ILE A 546 -36.33 17.39 2.98
N PRO A 547 -36.90 18.57 2.70
CA PRO A 547 -38.12 18.99 3.36
C PRO A 547 -39.28 18.10 2.93
N LYS A 548 -40.25 17.88 3.82
CA LYS A 548 -41.45 17.08 3.52
C LYS A 548 -42.22 17.58 2.28
N THR A 549 -42.13 18.87 1.98
CA THR A 549 -42.78 19.49 0.80
C THR A 549 -42.14 19.07 -0.54
N ALA A 550 -40.95 18.48 -0.51
CA ALA A 550 -40.29 17.91 -1.67
C ALA A 550 -40.77 16.48 -1.99
N LEU A 551 -41.49 15.83 -1.06
CA LEU A 551 -41.94 14.44 -1.16
C LEU A 551 -43.45 14.36 -1.39
N VAL A 552 -43.89 13.29 -2.05
CA VAL A 552 -45.30 13.02 -2.35
C VAL A 552 -45.68 11.61 -1.89
N GLU A 553 -46.97 11.35 -1.71
CA GLU A 553 -47.46 9.98 -1.54
C GLU A 553 -47.32 9.22 -2.87
N GLY A 554 -46.95 7.94 -2.80
CA GLY A 554 -46.67 7.12 -3.97
C GLY A 554 -45.25 7.31 -4.49
N THR A 555 -45.09 7.36 -5.82
CA THR A 555 -43.79 7.37 -6.47
C THR A 555 -43.00 8.66 -6.24
N ASN A 556 -41.79 8.51 -5.74
CA ASN A 556 -40.79 9.56 -5.56
C ASN A 556 -39.50 9.21 -6.29
N GLN A 557 -38.72 10.24 -6.59
CA GLN A 557 -37.44 10.11 -7.25
C GLN A 557 -36.38 10.99 -6.60
N ILE A 558 -35.21 10.40 -6.33
CA ILE A 558 -33.98 11.10 -6.00
C ILE A 558 -33.01 10.94 -7.17
N LYS A 559 -32.59 12.04 -7.77
CA LYS A 559 -31.55 12.07 -8.79
C LYS A 559 -30.23 12.52 -8.16
N LEU A 560 -29.20 11.68 -8.33
CA LEU A 560 -27.82 11.96 -8.00
C LEU A 560 -27.06 12.33 -9.28
N SER A 561 -26.34 13.44 -9.23
CA SER A 561 -25.39 13.85 -10.28
C SER A 561 -24.07 14.29 -9.67
N ILE A 562 -22.98 14.23 -10.44
CA ILE A 562 -21.68 14.72 -10.01
C ILE A 562 -21.55 16.19 -10.36
N VAL A 563 -21.21 16.99 -9.34
CA VAL A 563 -20.76 18.37 -9.54
C VAL A 563 -19.30 18.49 -9.14
N SER A 564 -18.56 19.28 -9.91
CA SER A 564 -17.18 19.63 -9.62
C SER A 564 -16.86 21.04 -10.10
N GLY A 565 -16.04 21.77 -9.34
CA GLY A 565 -15.48 23.05 -9.79
C GLY A 565 -14.38 22.89 -10.83
N ASN A 566 -13.84 21.67 -10.97
CA ASN A 566 -12.81 21.36 -11.95
C ASN A 566 -13.45 20.96 -13.29
N LYS A 567 -12.71 21.16 -14.39
CA LYS A 567 -13.09 20.69 -15.73
C LYS A 567 -12.58 19.25 -15.95
N ASP A 568 -13.29 18.46 -16.76
CA ASP A 568 -12.92 17.07 -17.08
C ASP A 568 -12.04 16.99 -18.35
N LEU A 569 -10.86 17.60 -18.31
CA LEU A 569 -10.00 17.74 -19.48
C LEU A 569 -9.15 16.49 -19.79
N LEU A 570 -9.02 15.57 -18.83
CA LEU A 570 -8.09 14.44 -18.90
C LEU A 570 -8.76 13.12 -19.35
N GLY A 571 -10.00 13.19 -19.86
CA GLY A 571 -10.76 12.04 -20.32
C GLY A 571 -11.81 11.55 -19.31
N LYS A 572 -12.71 10.67 -19.78
CA LYS A 572 -13.94 10.34 -19.06
C LYS A 572 -13.73 9.64 -17.72
N TRP A 573 -12.71 8.78 -17.60
CA TRP A 573 -12.38 8.05 -16.36
C TRP A 573 -11.64 8.91 -15.33
N LEU A 574 -11.08 10.04 -15.79
CA LEU A 574 -10.46 11.07 -14.96
C LEU A 574 -11.39 12.26 -14.67
N SER A 575 -12.65 12.13 -15.10
CA SER A 575 -13.69 13.08 -14.71
C SER A 575 -13.90 13.07 -13.19
N ALA A 576 -14.50 14.14 -12.69
CA ALA A 576 -14.99 14.18 -11.32
C ALA A 576 -15.82 12.93 -11.01
N SER A 577 -15.50 12.27 -9.90
CA SER A 577 -16.21 11.06 -9.49
C SER A 577 -16.17 10.85 -8.00
N VAL A 578 -17.08 9.99 -7.54
CA VAL A 578 -17.14 9.48 -6.18
C VAL A 578 -17.28 7.97 -6.19
N VAL A 579 -16.75 7.31 -5.17
CA VAL A 579 -17.03 5.93 -4.79
C VAL A 579 -18.11 5.94 -3.71
N PHE A 580 -19.03 5.00 -3.75
CA PHE A 580 -20.06 4.84 -2.73
C PHE A 580 -19.70 3.73 -1.73
N ASP A 581 -20.04 3.94 -0.46
CA ASP A 581 -20.14 2.90 0.58
C ASP A 581 -21.59 2.44 0.69
N ALA A 582 -22.44 3.31 1.23
CA ALA A 582 -23.88 3.09 1.34
C ALA A 582 -24.67 4.40 1.18
N LEU A 583 -25.95 4.25 0.87
CA LEU A 583 -26.92 5.34 0.83
C LEU A 583 -28.19 4.92 1.58
N GLU A 584 -28.79 5.82 2.35
CA GLU A 584 -30.08 5.55 2.99
C GLU A 584 -30.93 6.81 3.13
N LEU A 585 -32.25 6.64 3.09
CA LEU A 585 -33.20 7.71 3.37
C LEU A 585 -33.87 7.45 4.72
N VAL A 586 -33.85 8.47 5.59
CA VAL A 586 -34.30 8.36 6.98
C VAL A 586 -35.31 9.44 7.34
#